data_AF-A0AAN7WXE6-F1
#
_entry.id   AF-A0AAN7WXE6-F1
#
_cell.length_a   1.000
_cell.length_b   1.000
_cell.length_c   1.000
_cell.angle_alpha   90.00
_cell.angle_beta   90.00
_cell.angle_gamma   90.00
#
_symmetry.space_group_name_H-M   'P 1'
#
loop_
_entity.id
_entity.type
_entity.pdbx_description
1 polymer ?
#
loop_
_entity_poly.entity_id
_entity_poly.type
_entity_poly.pdbx_seq_one_letter_code
_entity_poly.pdbx_strand_id
1 'polypeptide(L)'
;MSSGSTRREKKELAKVKDETLQKEEPVFLKWHAQTQQQVHELLKKTPEELQLELKEILGFRNHQVCMKEAALLDYYVCGFWWAREANFDPPQTSFTMAVLYMLLENIREKQMSLVENMLELAKALGAANQCSTSEEDTVPLLTREEATALINYIRNSLFQKYTLYQLLFSSSREELLTGVERNVEVFSCQDGFTPMEEGIPSHLLSQ
;
A
#
# COMPACT_ATOMS: atom_id res chain seq x y z
N MET A 1 27.96 -44.82 -49.71
CA MET A 1 28.76 -44.93 -48.47
C MET A 1 29.47 -43.60 -48.25
N SER A 2 29.56 -43.13 -46.99
CA SER A 2 30.18 -41.88 -46.48
C SER A 2 29.45 -40.58 -46.82
N SER A 3 28.70 -39.94 -45.90
CA SER A 3 29.06 -39.31 -44.61
C SER A 3 29.87 -38.01 -44.78
N GLY A 4 29.30 -36.85 -44.37
CA GLY A 4 30.01 -35.57 -44.42
C GLY A 4 29.22 -34.32 -44.00
N SER A 5 28.78 -34.29 -42.73
CA SER A 5 28.54 -33.13 -41.84
C SER A 5 27.89 -31.82 -42.36
N THR A 6 26.67 -31.60 -41.84
CA THR A 6 25.92 -30.36 -41.65
C THR A 6 26.72 -29.25 -40.93
N ARG A 7 26.69 -28.02 -41.46
CA ARG A 7 27.01 -26.79 -40.72
C ARG A 7 25.75 -25.93 -40.62
N ARG A 8 24.93 -26.20 -39.59
CA ARG A 8 23.83 -25.33 -39.18
C ARG A 8 24.42 -24.15 -38.43
N GLU A 9 24.20 -22.94 -38.93
CA GLU A 9 24.41 -21.70 -38.19
C GLU A 9 23.56 -21.74 -36.92
N LYS A 10 24.23 -21.86 -35.77
CA LYS A 10 23.61 -21.66 -34.46
C LYS A 10 23.39 -20.17 -34.29
N LYS A 11 22.13 -19.78 -34.48
CA LYS A 11 21.54 -18.56 -33.94
C LYS A 11 21.66 -18.63 -32.41
N GLU A 12 22.66 -17.98 -31.84
CA GLU A 12 22.74 -17.70 -30.40
C GLU A 12 21.59 -16.75 -30.05
N LEU A 13 20.43 -17.34 -29.77
CA LEU A 13 19.40 -16.67 -29.00
C LEU A 13 19.90 -16.65 -27.56
N ALA A 14 20.40 -15.49 -27.13
CA ALA A 14 20.64 -15.18 -25.73
C ALA A 14 19.35 -15.51 -24.96
N LYS A 15 19.40 -16.60 -24.22
CA LYS A 15 18.33 -17.06 -23.34
C LYS A 15 18.38 -16.13 -22.13
N VAL A 16 17.74 -14.97 -22.25
CA VAL A 16 17.33 -14.17 -21.10
C VAL A 16 16.43 -15.08 -20.28
N LYS A 17 16.97 -15.58 -19.17
CA LYS A 17 16.16 -16.21 -18.13
C LYS A 17 15.25 -15.10 -17.62
N ASP A 18 14.03 -15.11 -18.12
CA ASP A 18 12.89 -14.51 -17.47
C ASP A 18 12.72 -15.28 -16.15
N GLU A 19 13.39 -14.79 -15.11
CA GLU A 19 13.10 -15.15 -13.74
C GLU A 19 11.72 -14.57 -13.46
N THR A 20 10.70 -15.36 -13.81
CA THR A 20 9.33 -15.16 -13.42
C THR A 20 9.31 -15.26 -11.90
N LEU A 21 9.51 -14.11 -11.25
CA LEU A 21 9.13 -13.91 -9.86
C LEU A 21 7.63 -14.21 -9.81
N GLN A 22 7.29 -15.41 -9.34
CA GLN A 22 5.95 -15.70 -8.85
C GLN A 22 5.77 -14.81 -7.61
N LYS A 23 5.38 -13.55 -7.81
CA LYS A 23 4.76 -12.76 -6.75
C LYS A 23 3.50 -13.51 -6.40
N GLU A 24 3.50 -14.18 -5.25
CA GLU A 24 2.26 -14.68 -4.66
C GLU A 24 1.28 -13.50 -4.63
N GLU A 25 0.18 -13.65 -5.35
CA GLU A 25 -0.87 -12.63 -5.41
C GLU A 25 -1.41 -12.43 -3.99
N PRO A 26 -1.49 -11.18 -3.50
CA PRO A 26 -2.02 -10.93 -2.17
C PRO A 26 -3.41 -11.52 -1.99
N VAL A 27 -3.65 -12.03 -0.78
CA VAL A 27 -4.83 -12.81 -0.37
C VAL A 27 -6.16 -12.23 -0.88
N PHE A 28 -6.27 -10.91 -0.95
CA PHE A 28 -7.48 -10.19 -1.36
C PHE A 28 -7.79 -10.23 -2.86
N LEU A 29 -6.83 -10.59 -3.73
CA LEU A 29 -7.02 -10.56 -5.18
C LEU A 29 -7.95 -11.66 -5.72
N LYS A 30 -8.12 -12.75 -4.96
CA LYS A 30 -9.07 -13.81 -5.27
C LYS A 30 -10.14 -13.78 -4.19
N TRP A 31 -11.34 -13.27 -4.49
CA TRP A 31 -12.47 -13.26 -3.55
C TRP A 31 -13.06 -14.67 -3.26
N HIS A 32 -12.34 -15.74 -3.62
CA HIS A 32 -12.76 -17.13 -3.50
C HIS A 32 -12.69 -17.66 -2.04
N ALA A 33 -13.34 -18.81 -1.81
CA ALA A 33 -13.60 -19.40 -0.49
C ALA A 33 -12.36 -19.55 0.43
N GLN A 34 -11.15 -19.73 -0.11
CA GLN A 34 -9.92 -19.83 0.69
C GLN A 34 -9.54 -18.51 1.38
N THR A 35 -9.88 -17.38 0.77
CA THR A 35 -9.70 -16.02 1.29
C THR A 35 -10.68 -15.71 2.42
N GLN A 36 -11.87 -16.32 2.39
CA GLN A 36 -12.94 -16.07 3.34
C GLN A 36 -12.59 -16.54 4.77
N GLN A 37 -11.97 -17.72 4.89
CA GLN A 37 -11.54 -18.24 6.19
C GLN A 37 -10.42 -17.37 6.81
N GLN A 38 -9.49 -16.88 5.99
CA GLN A 38 -8.43 -15.99 6.46
C GLN A 38 -8.97 -14.63 6.87
N VAL A 39 -9.88 -14.03 6.09
CA VAL A 39 -10.53 -12.76 6.43
C VAL A 39 -11.35 -12.89 7.72
N HIS A 40 -12.07 -14.00 7.91
CA HIS A 40 -12.80 -14.26 9.15
C HIS A 40 -11.88 -14.29 10.39
N GLU A 41 -10.69 -14.87 10.29
CA GLU A 41 -9.72 -14.84 11.38
C GLU A 41 -9.10 -13.44 11.58
N LEU A 42 -8.84 -12.70 10.51
CA LEU A 42 -8.36 -11.31 10.59
C LEU A 42 -9.37 -10.38 11.26
N LEU A 43 -10.68 -10.59 11.05
CA LEU A 43 -11.74 -9.80 11.68
C LEU A 43 -11.79 -9.92 13.21
N LYS A 44 -11.22 -10.98 13.79
CA LYS A 44 -11.17 -11.18 15.25
C LYS A 44 -9.99 -10.49 15.92
N LYS A 45 -8.99 -10.05 15.14
CA LYS A 45 -7.72 -9.53 15.65
C LYS A 45 -7.82 -8.10 16.16
N THR A 46 -6.85 -7.75 16.99
CA THR A 46 -6.57 -6.36 17.39
C THR A 46 -5.93 -5.58 16.23
N PRO A 47 -5.93 -4.23 16.25
CA PRO A 47 -5.27 -3.42 15.23
C PRO A 47 -3.79 -3.78 15.02
N GLU A 48 -3.07 -4.05 16.11
CA GLU A 48 -1.63 -4.37 16.09
C GLU A 48 -1.37 -5.74 15.44
N GLU A 49 -2.17 -6.75 15.79
CA GLU A 49 -2.10 -8.09 15.19
C GLU A 49 -2.51 -8.06 13.71
N LEU A 50 -3.53 -7.27 13.36
CA LEU A 50 -3.97 -7.10 11.98
C LEU A 50 -2.86 -6.49 11.12
N GLN A 51 -2.19 -5.45 11.62
CA GLN A 51 -1.06 -4.83 10.92
C GLN A 51 0.08 -5.82 10.69
N LEU A 52 0.42 -6.63 11.71
CA LEU A 52 1.47 -7.63 11.59
C LEU A 52 1.12 -8.69 10.55
N GLU A 53 -0.11 -9.18 10.54
CA GLU A 53 -0.52 -10.19 9.55
C GLU A 53 -0.59 -9.62 8.13
N LEU A 54 -1.15 -8.42 7.96
CA LEU A 54 -1.25 -7.78 6.65
C LEU A 54 0.13 -7.49 6.07
N LYS A 55 1.09 -7.10 6.91
CA LYS A 55 2.49 -6.93 6.52
C LYS A 55 3.08 -8.21 5.94
N GLU A 56 2.86 -9.35 6.60
CA GLU A 56 3.36 -10.65 6.11
C GLU A 56 2.64 -11.09 4.83
N ILE A 57 1.32 -10.92 4.75
CA ILE A 57 0.51 -11.22 3.55
C ILE A 57 0.96 -10.41 2.34
N LEU A 58 1.31 -9.13 2.54
CA LEU A 58 1.74 -8.23 1.48
C LEU A 58 3.23 -8.34 1.15
N GLY A 59 3.99 -9.12 1.94
CA GLY A 59 5.44 -9.28 1.77
C GLY A 59 6.25 -8.01 2.05
N PHE A 60 5.71 -7.08 2.85
CA PHE A 60 6.36 -5.79 3.13
C PHE A 60 7.44 -5.92 4.22
N ARG A 61 8.68 -6.12 3.76
CA ARG A 61 9.84 -6.33 4.64
C ARG A 61 10.52 -5.03 5.08
N ASN A 62 10.34 -3.95 4.32
CA ASN A 62 11.07 -2.70 4.48
C ASN A 62 10.17 -1.53 4.90
N HIS A 63 8.92 -1.77 5.31
CA HIS A 63 7.98 -0.71 5.70
C HIS A 63 8.51 0.28 6.76
N GLN A 64 9.48 -0.10 7.60
CA GLN A 64 10.12 0.80 8.57
C GLN A 64 11.02 1.86 7.92
N VAL A 65 11.54 1.59 6.72
CA VAL A 65 12.53 2.43 6.01
C VAL A 65 12.05 2.87 4.62
N CYS A 66 11.06 2.18 4.05
CA CYS A 66 10.46 2.46 2.76
C CYS A 66 9.09 3.12 2.94
N MET A 67 9.01 4.42 2.63
CA MET A 67 7.77 5.18 2.74
C MET A 67 6.65 4.62 1.85
N LYS A 68 6.98 4.03 0.70
CA LYS A 68 6.00 3.40 -0.21
C LYS A 68 5.33 2.21 0.46
N GLU A 69 6.13 1.29 1.02
CA GLU A 69 5.60 0.12 1.76
C GLU A 69 4.82 0.56 3.01
N ALA A 70 5.33 1.55 3.76
CA ALA A 70 4.66 2.07 4.95
C ALA A 70 3.25 2.61 4.63
N ALA A 71 3.14 3.46 3.60
CA ALA A 71 1.88 4.06 3.21
C ALA A 71 0.89 3.01 2.66
N LEU A 72 1.38 2.02 1.91
CA LEU A 72 0.55 0.91 1.44
C LEU A 72 0.02 0.08 2.62
N LEU A 73 0.89 -0.29 3.56
CA LEU A 73 0.48 -1.06 4.74
C LEU A 73 -0.59 -0.32 5.54
N ASP A 74 -0.34 0.95 5.85
CA ASP A 74 -1.26 1.80 6.61
C ASP A 74 -2.63 1.90 5.92
N TYR A 75 -2.63 2.10 4.59
CA TYR A 75 -3.87 2.19 3.82
C TYR A 75 -4.67 0.88 3.83
N TYR A 76 -4.00 -0.28 3.71
CA TYR A 76 -4.67 -1.57 3.76
C TYR A 76 -5.19 -1.92 5.15
N VAL A 77 -4.44 -1.59 6.20
CA VAL A 77 -4.90 -1.75 7.60
C VAL A 77 -6.13 -0.89 7.85
N CYS A 78 -6.08 0.40 7.48
CA CYS A 78 -7.22 1.31 7.59
C CYS A 78 -8.43 0.83 6.80
N GLY A 79 -8.21 0.33 5.58
CA GLY A 79 -9.27 -0.20 4.72
C GLY A 79 -9.96 -1.43 5.29
N PHE A 80 -9.18 -2.36 5.83
CA PHE A 80 -9.72 -3.55 6.48
C PHE A 80 -10.49 -3.18 7.75
N TRP A 81 -9.91 -2.30 8.57
CA TRP A 81 -10.54 -1.84 9.80
C TRP A 81 -11.84 -1.10 9.54
N TRP A 82 -11.86 -0.22 8.55
CA TRP A 82 -13.06 0.48 8.13
C TRP A 82 -14.17 -0.49 7.68
N ALA A 83 -13.84 -1.53 6.89
CA ALA A 83 -14.82 -2.53 6.46
C ALA A 83 -15.42 -3.27 7.67
N ARG A 84 -14.60 -3.59 8.66
CA ARG A 84 -15.05 -4.17 9.94
C ARG A 84 -16.00 -3.23 10.68
N GLU A 85 -15.66 -1.96 10.82
CA GLU A 85 -16.52 -0.95 11.48
C GLU A 85 -17.83 -0.69 10.73
N ALA A 86 -17.80 -0.83 9.40
CA ALA A 86 -18.99 -0.78 8.55
C ALA A 86 -19.86 -2.04 8.65
N ASN A 87 -19.48 -3.03 9.47
CA ASN A 87 -20.14 -4.32 9.66
C ASN A 87 -20.23 -5.15 8.37
N PHE A 88 -19.24 -5.02 7.48
CA PHE A 88 -19.18 -5.84 6.28
C PHE A 88 -18.90 -7.30 6.66
N ASP A 89 -19.62 -8.21 6.01
CA ASP A 89 -19.36 -9.65 6.16
C ASP A 89 -17.99 -10.04 5.52
N PRO A 90 -17.50 -11.28 5.73
CA PRO A 90 -16.21 -11.68 5.15
C PRO A 90 -16.16 -11.56 3.61
N PRO A 91 -17.21 -11.93 2.84
CA PRO A 91 -17.28 -11.67 1.40
C PRO A 91 -17.14 -10.20 1.02
N GLN A 92 -17.88 -9.32 1.66
CA GLN A 92 -17.87 -7.88 1.43
C GLN A 92 -16.53 -7.25 1.83
N THR A 93 -15.94 -7.70 2.94
CA THR A 93 -14.61 -7.28 3.41
C THR A 93 -13.53 -7.71 2.40
N SER A 94 -13.58 -8.95 1.94
CA SER A 94 -12.66 -9.47 0.90
C SER A 94 -12.76 -8.65 -0.38
N PHE A 95 -13.99 -8.39 -0.85
CA PHE A 95 -14.22 -7.55 -2.03
C PHE A 95 -13.71 -6.12 -1.84
N THR A 96 -13.96 -5.52 -0.68
CA THR A 96 -13.46 -4.19 -0.34
C THR A 96 -11.94 -4.15 -0.46
N MET A 97 -11.24 -5.08 0.17
CA MET A 97 -9.78 -5.15 0.10
C MET A 97 -9.26 -5.39 -1.32
N ALA A 98 -9.95 -6.22 -2.11
CA ALA A 98 -9.63 -6.45 -3.52
C ALA A 98 -9.71 -5.14 -4.32
N VAL A 99 -10.78 -4.36 -4.11
CA VAL A 99 -10.97 -3.06 -4.76
C VAL A 99 -9.87 -2.10 -4.33
N LEU A 100 -9.60 -1.96 -3.02
CA LEU A 100 -8.56 -1.08 -2.52
C LEU A 100 -7.17 -1.40 -3.11
N TYR A 101 -6.84 -2.69 -3.19
CA TYR A 101 -5.61 -3.17 -3.81
C TYR A 101 -5.55 -2.80 -5.30
N MET A 102 -6.60 -3.14 -6.05
CA MET A 102 -6.70 -2.85 -7.48
C MET A 102 -6.55 -1.35 -7.78
N LEU A 103 -7.20 -0.48 -7.00
CA LEU A 103 -7.09 0.96 -7.17
C LEU A 103 -5.67 1.48 -6.90
N LEU A 104 -4.97 0.97 -5.87
CA LEU A 104 -3.60 1.37 -5.58
C LEU A 104 -2.61 0.83 -6.61
N GLU A 105 -2.77 -0.40 -7.09
CA GLU A 105 -1.96 -0.96 -8.17
C GLU A 105 -2.12 -0.17 -9.47
N ASN A 106 -3.32 0.30 -9.78
CA ASN A 106 -3.58 1.14 -10.95
C ASN A 106 -2.76 2.45 -10.89
N ILE A 107 -2.53 3.01 -9.70
CA ILE A 107 -1.64 4.16 -9.53
C ILE A 107 -0.17 3.72 -9.63
N ARG A 108 0.21 2.69 -8.88
CA ARG A 108 1.62 2.29 -8.71
C ARG A 108 2.24 1.75 -10.00
N GLU A 109 1.57 0.79 -10.64
CA GLU A 109 2.10 0.04 -11.78
C GLU A 109 1.62 0.60 -13.12
N LYS A 110 0.34 0.99 -13.20
CA LYS A 110 -0.27 1.42 -14.46
C LYS A 110 -0.24 2.93 -14.67
N GLN A 111 0.15 3.70 -13.65
CA GLN A 111 0.20 5.17 -13.68
C GLN A 111 -1.11 5.81 -14.17
N MET A 112 -2.25 5.19 -13.85
CA MET A 112 -3.56 5.64 -14.29
C MET A 112 -3.90 7.03 -13.73
N SER A 113 -4.57 7.85 -14.54
CA SER A 113 -5.18 9.09 -14.08
C SER A 113 -6.34 8.81 -13.11
N LEU A 114 -6.72 9.84 -12.35
CA LEU A 114 -7.86 9.75 -11.42
C LEU A 114 -9.14 9.29 -12.12
N VAL A 115 -9.42 9.82 -13.31
CA VAL A 115 -10.63 9.52 -14.07
C VAL A 115 -10.66 8.07 -14.54
N GLU A 116 -9.54 7.56 -15.04
CA GLU A 116 -9.42 6.15 -15.45
C GLU A 116 -9.59 5.20 -14.26
N ASN A 117 -9.00 5.54 -13.11
CA ASN A 117 -9.10 4.69 -11.92
C ASN A 117 -10.50 4.72 -11.29
N MET A 118 -11.20 5.86 -11.35
CA MET A 118 -12.63 5.95 -11.02
C MET A 118 -13.49 5.06 -11.93
N LEU A 119 -13.14 4.96 -13.22
CA LEU A 119 -13.85 4.07 -14.15
C LEU A 119 -13.63 2.59 -13.79
N GLU A 120 -12.41 2.21 -13.39
CA GLU A 120 -12.12 0.85 -12.90
C GLU A 120 -12.90 0.53 -11.62
N LEU A 121 -13.03 1.49 -10.69
CA LEU A 121 -13.93 1.34 -9.53
C LEU A 121 -15.37 1.07 -9.96
N ALA A 122 -15.90 1.86 -10.90
CA ALA A 122 -17.27 1.70 -11.38
C ALA A 122 -17.49 0.33 -12.03
N LYS A 123 -16.51 -0.17 -12.82
CA LYS A 123 -16.53 -1.52 -13.40
C LYS A 123 -16.52 -2.60 -12.32
N ALA A 124 -15.66 -2.47 -11.30
CA ALA A 124 -15.56 -3.45 -10.22
C ALA A 124 -16.87 -3.55 -9.42
N LEU A 125 -17.48 -2.40 -9.08
CA LEU A 125 -18.79 -2.35 -8.42
C LEU A 125 -19.90 -2.90 -9.32
N GLY A 126 -19.86 -2.61 -10.63
CA GLY A 126 -20.80 -3.16 -11.60
C GLY A 126 -20.72 -4.68 -11.70
N ALA A 127 -19.51 -5.23 -11.74
CA ALA A 127 -19.26 -6.66 -11.82
C ALA A 127 -19.68 -7.40 -10.54
N ALA A 128 -19.41 -6.83 -9.36
CA ALA A 128 -19.81 -7.41 -8.07
C ALA A 128 -21.33 -7.59 -7.94
N ASN A 129 -22.10 -6.70 -8.58
CA ASN A 129 -23.57 -6.77 -8.61
C ASN A 129 -24.12 -7.69 -9.71
N GLN A 130 -23.27 -8.20 -10.60
CA GLN A 130 -23.65 -9.06 -11.74
C GLN A 130 -23.09 -10.49 -11.63
N CYS A 131 -22.16 -10.78 -10.71
CA CYS A 131 -21.38 -12.02 -10.66
C CYS A 131 -22.10 -13.24 -10.04
N SER A 132 -23.42 -13.27 -10.09
CA SER A 132 -24.26 -14.32 -9.51
C SER A 132 -24.95 -15.08 -10.64
N THR A 133 -24.20 -16.01 -11.22
CA THR A 133 -24.68 -16.96 -12.22
C THR A 133 -25.50 -18.06 -11.54
N SER A 134 -26.81 -17.91 -11.45
CA SER A 134 -27.84 -18.97 -11.53
C SER A 134 -29.20 -18.38 -11.15
N GLU A 135 -30.24 -18.96 -11.73
CA GLU A 135 -31.61 -18.48 -11.81
C GLU A 135 -32.30 -18.13 -10.47
N GLU A 136 -33.14 -17.10 -10.55
CA GLU A 136 -34.32 -16.77 -9.72
C GLU A 136 -34.24 -16.13 -8.33
N ASP A 137 -33.09 -15.96 -7.65
CA ASP A 137 -33.04 -15.09 -6.46
C ASP A 137 -31.64 -14.52 -6.21
N THR A 138 -31.34 -13.44 -6.93
CA THR A 138 -29.99 -12.87 -6.95
C THR A 138 -29.84 -11.77 -5.89
N VAL A 139 -29.26 -12.12 -4.74
CA VAL A 139 -28.85 -11.13 -3.73
C VAL A 139 -27.53 -10.48 -4.18
N PRO A 140 -27.48 -9.14 -4.33
CA PRO A 140 -26.24 -8.44 -4.67
C PRO A 140 -25.22 -8.56 -3.54
N LEU A 141 -23.92 -8.54 -3.86
CA LEU A 141 -22.85 -8.58 -2.86
C LEU A 141 -22.91 -7.38 -1.90
N LEU A 142 -23.28 -6.22 -2.43
CA LEU A 142 -23.45 -4.99 -1.66
C LEU A 142 -24.84 -4.43 -1.92
N THR A 143 -25.53 -4.03 -0.85
CA THR A 143 -26.68 -3.15 -0.92
C THR A 143 -26.29 -1.78 -1.47
N ARG A 144 -27.29 -0.97 -1.84
CA ARG A 144 -27.05 0.39 -2.32
C ARG A 144 -26.33 1.24 -1.27
N GLU A 145 -26.71 1.07 -0.01
CA GLU A 145 -26.17 1.79 1.13
C GLU A 145 -24.71 1.41 1.39
N GLU A 146 -24.38 0.12 1.39
CA GLU A 146 -23.01 -0.39 1.56
C GLU A 146 -22.11 0.02 0.39
N ALA A 147 -22.59 -0.08 -0.85
CA ALA A 147 -21.86 0.39 -2.02
C ALA A 147 -21.58 1.90 -1.94
N THR A 148 -22.56 2.68 -1.49
CA THR A 148 -22.40 4.13 -1.28
C THR A 148 -21.39 4.43 -0.17
N ALA A 149 -21.41 3.67 0.91
CA ALA A 149 -20.44 3.79 2.00
C ALA A 149 -19.01 3.51 1.50
N LEU A 150 -18.82 2.44 0.73
CA LEU A 150 -17.53 2.09 0.13
C LEU A 150 -17.02 3.17 -0.84
N ILE A 151 -17.89 3.69 -1.72
CA ILE A 151 -17.54 4.78 -2.63
C ILE A 151 -17.11 6.02 -1.83
N ASN A 152 -17.85 6.38 -0.78
CA ASN A 152 -17.51 7.53 0.06
C ASN A 152 -16.18 7.34 0.79
N TYR A 153 -15.93 6.13 1.31
CA TYR A 153 -14.65 5.79 1.92
C TYR A 153 -13.50 6.00 0.94
N ILE A 154 -13.55 5.36 -0.23
CA ILE A 154 -12.51 5.45 -1.28
C ILE A 154 -12.32 6.89 -1.74
N ARG A 155 -13.42 7.64 -1.91
CA ARG A 155 -13.35 9.05 -2.30
C ARG A 155 -12.51 9.85 -1.30
N ASN A 156 -12.76 9.66 -0.01
CA ASN A 156 -12.12 10.43 1.06
C ASN A 156 -10.71 9.94 1.41
N SER A 157 -10.46 8.62 1.29
CA SER A 157 -9.19 8.01 1.68
C SER A 157 -8.15 8.01 0.55
N LEU A 158 -8.58 7.86 -0.71
CA LEU A 158 -7.71 7.73 -1.88
C LEU A 158 -7.87 8.87 -2.88
N PHE A 159 -9.07 9.09 -3.42
CA PHE A 159 -9.25 10.00 -4.56
C PHE A 159 -9.01 11.46 -4.21
N GLN A 160 -9.38 11.91 -3.01
CA GLN A 160 -9.03 13.26 -2.53
C GLN A 160 -7.51 13.46 -2.39
N LYS A 161 -6.75 12.38 -2.21
CA LYS A 161 -5.30 12.39 -2.02
C LYS A 161 -4.56 11.83 -3.24
N TYR A 162 -5.20 11.75 -4.39
CA TYR A 162 -4.70 10.99 -5.54
C TYR A 162 -3.32 11.45 -6.02
N THR A 163 -3.12 12.77 -6.13
CA THR A 163 -1.84 13.35 -6.51
C THR A 163 -0.73 13.01 -5.53
N LEU A 164 -1.04 12.91 -4.22
CA LEU A 164 -0.06 12.50 -3.22
C LEU A 164 0.40 11.06 -3.46
N TYR A 165 -0.53 10.14 -3.74
CA TYR A 165 -0.17 8.76 -4.07
C TYR A 165 0.61 8.66 -5.39
N GLN A 166 0.21 9.42 -6.42
CA GLN A 166 0.98 9.50 -7.67
C GLN A 166 2.42 9.96 -7.41
N LEU A 167 2.61 11.03 -6.64
CA LEU A 167 3.94 11.53 -6.27
C LEU A 167 4.71 10.51 -5.43
N LEU A 168 4.05 9.87 -4.46
CA LEU A 168 4.66 8.85 -3.61
C LEU A 168 5.22 7.69 -4.44
N PHE A 169 4.48 7.22 -5.45
CA PHE A 169 4.91 6.09 -6.26
C PHE A 169 5.86 6.48 -7.40
N SER A 170 5.70 7.66 -7.98
CA SER A 170 6.57 8.18 -9.06
C SER A 170 7.91 8.72 -8.57
N SER A 171 8.01 9.19 -7.33
CA SER A 171 9.27 9.74 -6.80
C SER A 171 10.31 8.63 -6.61
N SER A 172 11.44 8.74 -7.35
CA SER A 172 12.72 8.11 -6.99
C SER A 172 13.35 8.91 -5.85
N ARG A 173 12.70 8.92 -4.67
CA ARG A 173 13.26 9.65 -3.50
C ARG A 173 14.62 9.09 -3.04
N GLU A 174 15.06 7.98 -3.64
CA GLU A 174 16.40 7.41 -3.51
C GLU A 174 17.48 8.19 -4.27
N GLU A 175 17.17 8.97 -5.31
CA GLU A 175 18.19 9.74 -6.06
C GLU A 175 18.53 11.10 -5.43
N LEU A 176 17.59 11.73 -4.71
CA LEU A 176 17.76 13.09 -4.17
C LEU A 176 18.59 13.16 -2.88
N LEU A 177 18.81 12.04 -2.19
CA LEU A 177 19.58 12.01 -0.94
C LEU A 177 21.08 11.78 -1.13
N THR A 178 21.52 11.42 -2.35
CA THR A 178 22.93 11.15 -2.66
C THR A 178 23.69 12.40 -3.13
N GLY A 179 22.99 13.51 -3.41
CA GLY A 179 23.61 14.75 -3.94
C GLY A 179 23.78 15.90 -2.94
N VAL A 180 23.17 15.85 -1.76
CA VAL A 180 23.34 16.89 -0.74
C VAL A 180 24.39 16.43 0.26
N GLU A 181 25.65 16.67 -0.08
CA GLU A 181 26.73 16.71 0.89
C GLU A 181 26.32 17.70 2.01
N ARG A 182 25.98 17.17 3.19
CA ARG A 182 25.66 17.98 4.35
C ARG A 182 26.97 18.60 4.85
N ASN A 183 27.36 19.74 4.28
CA ASN A 183 28.32 20.62 4.91
C ASN A 183 27.65 21.23 6.14
N VAL A 184 27.72 20.51 7.26
CA VAL A 184 27.41 21.07 8.57
C VAL A 184 28.63 21.88 8.97
N GLU A 185 28.59 23.19 8.75
CA GLU A 185 29.56 24.09 9.35
C GLU A 185 29.36 24.05 10.87
N VAL A 186 30.24 23.29 11.54
CA VAL A 186 30.35 23.33 12.99
C VAL A 186 31.05 24.63 13.34
N PHE A 187 30.27 25.64 13.73
CA PHE A 187 30.83 26.81 14.41
C PHE A 187 31.39 26.35 15.75
N SER A 188 32.71 26.24 15.84
CA SER A 188 33.37 26.20 17.13
C SER A 188 33.11 27.55 17.80
N CYS A 189 32.43 27.52 18.95
CA CYS A 189 32.18 28.71 19.75
C CYS A 189 33.54 29.20 20.27
N GLN A 190 34.20 30.09 19.52
CA GLN A 190 35.36 30.83 19.98
C GLN A 190 34.87 32.03 20.79
N ASP A 191 34.37 31.72 21.97
CA ASP A 191 34.65 32.43 23.22
C ASP A 191 33.68 31.87 24.25
N GLY A 192 34.24 31.42 25.37
CA GLY A 192 33.45 30.97 26.50
C GLY A 192 32.56 32.11 26.95
N PHE A 193 31.26 31.99 26.71
CA PHE A 193 30.28 32.75 27.47
C PHE A 193 30.54 32.42 28.94
N THR A 194 31.13 33.37 29.65
CA THR A 194 31.19 33.32 31.10
C THR A 194 29.74 33.28 31.58
N PRO A 195 29.35 32.29 32.39
CA PRO A 195 28.01 32.28 32.96
C PRO A 195 27.82 33.59 33.71
N MET A 196 26.73 34.32 33.44
CA MET A 196 26.34 35.46 34.28
C MET A 196 26.12 34.93 35.69
N GLU A 197 27.12 35.09 36.56
CA GLU A 197 26.98 35.00 37.99
C GLU A 197 26.21 36.24 38.47
N GLU A 198 24.92 36.33 38.17
CA GLU A 198 24.01 37.21 38.93
C GLU A 198 23.71 36.54 40.27
N GLY A 199 24.73 36.50 41.13
CA GLY A 199 24.53 36.25 42.54
C GLY A 199 23.89 37.48 43.18
N ILE A 200 22.65 37.36 43.68
CA ILE A 200 22.10 38.35 44.60
C ILE A 200 23.01 38.35 45.83
N PRO A 201 23.65 39.47 46.20
CA PRO A 201 24.58 39.46 47.31
C PRO A 201 23.82 39.27 48.62
N SER A 202 24.25 38.28 49.40
CA SER A 202 23.58 37.73 50.59
C SER A 202 23.45 38.69 51.79
N HIS A 203 23.81 39.97 51.64
CA HIS A 203 23.65 40.99 52.69
C HIS A 203 22.25 41.63 52.72
N LEU A 204 21.37 41.31 51.76
CA LEU A 204 19.99 41.82 51.73
C LEU A 204 18.98 40.91 52.47
N LEU A 205 19.42 39.82 53.10
CA LEU A 205 18.58 38.88 53.87
C LEU A 205 18.81 38.97 55.38
N SER A 206 18.90 40.19 55.91
CA SER A 206 18.79 40.43 57.35
C SER A 206 17.85 41.59 57.63
N GLN A 207 16.58 41.26 57.84
CA GLN A 207 15.71 41.89 58.82
C GLN A 207 14.59 40.93 59.23
#